data_AF-A0A0C9Y8S7-F1
#
_entry.id   AF-A0A0C9Y8S7-F1
#
_cell.length_a   1.000
_cell.length_b   1.000
_cell.length_c   1.000
_cell.angle_alpha   90.00
_cell.angle_beta   90.00
_cell.angle_gamma   90.00
#
_symmetry.space_group_name_H-M   'P 1'
#
loop_
_entity.id
_entity.type
_entity.pdbx_description
1 polymer ?
#
loop_
_entity_poly.entity_id
_entity_poly.type
_entity_poly.pdbx_seq_one_letter_code
_entity_poly.pdbx_strand_id
1 'polypeptide(L)'
;MAMPLPLSFLAYFIGVGFPFVVLPAVEACRDGRSPLIAYPAIWGLLTQAMSVGATMPIYWLVFILSRGRGLSKGAGSTNTRGTITQAHAEAIVFGVLIGAIVPSISMLILNDPTITAIWQPYPIYVSLAHALHLFFRPPSQHPQSGYLTIRTLYLGCFIIASSVHISTIWPIKNDLAAIKSMFLPSLIPLNVSDVSLQTLDFLKWDFVLGFVSTALATLWFAQDWIQLFKMVVWYTMAIPLVGFGAAVMGVVLWREQFLINHIHR
;
A
#
# COMPACT_ATOMS: atom_id res chain seq x y z
N MET A 1 27.72 12.51 -6.51
CA MET A 1 26.92 13.13 -7.59
C MET A 1 25.47 13.04 -7.17
N ALA A 2 24.72 14.15 -7.21
CA ALA A 2 23.30 14.11 -6.85
C ALA A 2 22.53 13.27 -7.88
N MET A 3 21.61 12.42 -7.43
CA MET A 3 20.73 11.68 -8.36
C MET A 3 19.81 12.67 -9.10
N PRO A 4 19.51 12.44 -10.38
CA PRO A 4 18.51 13.24 -11.10
C PRO A 4 17.17 13.24 -10.37
N LEU A 5 16.44 14.36 -10.45
CA LEU A 5 15.15 14.52 -9.76
C LEU A 5 14.13 13.42 -10.14
N PRO A 6 13.95 13.04 -11.43
CA PRO A 6 13.02 11.97 -11.80
C PRO A 6 13.35 10.63 -11.13
N LEU A 7 14.64 10.25 -11.09
CA LEU A 7 15.08 9.01 -10.47
C LEU A 7 14.93 9.05 -8.94
N SER A 8 15.24 10.20 -8.32
CA SER A 8 15.08 10.42 -6.89
C SER A 8 13.61 10.30 -6.47
N PHE A 9 12.71 10.88 -7.26
CA PHE A 9 11.26 10.76 -7.04
C PHE A 9 10.78 9.32 -7.23
N LEU A 10 11.21 8.62 -8.29
CA LEU A 10 10.84 7.24 -8.54
C LEU A 10 11.28 6.32 -7.39
N ALA A 11 12.52 6.44 -6.94
CA ALA A 11 13.04 5.68 -5.81
C ALA A 11 12.25 5.98 -4.52
N TYR A 12 11.92 7.26 -4.28
CA TYR A 12 11.06 7.64 -3.17
C TYR A 12 9.67 7.01 -3.28
N PHE A 13 9.00 7.12 -4.43
CA PHE A 13 7.65 6.60 -4.65
C PHE A 13 7.59 5.08 -4.43
N ILE A 14 8.54 4.33 -4.98
CA ILE A 14 8.67 2.88 -4.73
C ILE A 14 8.87 2.60 -3.24
N GLY A 15 9.81 3.31 -2.61
CA GLY A 15 10.18 3.10 -1.21
C GLY A 15 9.06 3.43 -0.21
N VAL A 16 8.09 4.27 -0.56
CA VAL A 16 6.91 4.54 0.28
C VAL A 16 5.64 3.84 -0.22
N GLY A 17 5.68 3.22 -1.40
CA GLY A 17 4.53 2.66 -2.13
C GLY A 17 3.98 1.34 -1.61
N PHE A 18 4.56 0.75 -0.56
CA PHE A 18 4.10 -0.51 0.05
C PHE A 18 2.59 -0.63 0.29
N PRO A 19 1.86 0.43 0.73
CA PRO A 19 0.43 0.33 0.96
C PRO A 19 -0.37 -0.11 -0.26
N PHE A 20 0.09 0.23 -1.48
CA PHE A 20 -0.60 -0.10 -2.73
C PHE A 20 -0.53 -1.59 -3.09
N VAL A 21 0.44 -2.31 -2.53
CA VAL A 21 0.59 -3.76 -2.75
C VAL A 21 0.08 -4.55 -1.56
N VAL A 22 0.52 -4.16 -0.36
CA VAL A 22 0.26 -4.92 0.86
C VAL A 22 -1.22 -4.87 1.24
N LEU A 23 -1.86 -3.70 1.16
CA LEU A 23 -3.27 -3.60 1.59
C LEU A 23 -4.19 -4.45 0.70
N PRO A 24 -4.16 -4.36 -0.63
CA PRO A 24 -4.95 -5.26 -1.46
C PRO A 24 -4.66 -6.74 -1.21
N ALA A 25 -3.39 -7.13 -1.04
CA ALA A 25 -3.02 -8.52 -0.77
C ALA A 25 -3.59 -9.03 0.57
N VAL A 26 -3.52 -8.22 1.62
CA VAL A 26 -4.04 -8.57 2.94
C VAL A 26 -5.57 -8.62 2.94
N GLU A 27 -6.25 -7.61 2.37
CA GLU A 27 -7.72 -7.60 2.30
C GLU A 27 -8.25 -8.75 1.43
N ALA A 28 -7.53 -9.12 0.38
CA ALA A 28 -7.86 -10.28 -0.46
C ALA A 28 -7.72 -11.63 0.25
N CYS A 29 -7.08 -11.70 1.42
CA CYS A 29 -6.96 -12.94 2.18
C CYS A 29 -7.89 -12.99 3.40
N ARG A 30 -8.66 -11.93 3.66
CA ARG A 30 -9.60 -11.92 4.78
C ARG A 30 -10.80 -12.82 4.52
N ASP A 31 -11.28 -13.44 5.60
CA ASP A 31 -12.54 -14.18 5.60
C ASP A 31 -13.73 -13.22 5.39
N GLY A 32 -14.66 -13.59 4.51
CA GLY A 32 -15.86 -12.80 4.21
C GLY A 32 -15.63 -11.61 3.25
N ARG A 33 -14.47 -11.54 2.59
CA ARG A 33 -14.19 -10.57 1.51
C ARG A 33 -15.17 -10.72 0.33
N SER A 34 -15.35 -9.64 -0.43
CA SER A 34 -16.12 -9.71 -1.68
C SER A 34 -15.30 -10.35 -2.81
N PRO A 35 -15.94 -10.99 -3.80
CA PRO A 35 -15.24 -11.54 -4.96
C PRO A 35 -14.40 -10.52 -5.73
N LEU A 36 -14.82 -9.24 -5.72
CA LEU A 36 -14.09 -8.16 -6.39
C LEU A 36 -12.76 -7.81 -5.69
N ILE A 37 -12.67 -8.02 -4.37
CA ILE A 37 -11.44 -7.77 -3.59
C ILE A 37 -10.56 -9.03 -3.50
N ALA A 38 -11.12 -10.22 -3.76
CA ALA A 38 -10.41 -11.49 -3.63
C ALA A 38 -9.23 -11.69 -4.60
N TYR A 39 -9.12 -10.88 -5.65
CA TYR A 39 -8.10 -11.01 -6.70
C TYR A 39 -7.20 -9.76 -6.76
N PRO A 40 -6.20 -9.65 -5.87
CA PRO A 40 -5.35 -8.47 -5.78
C PRO A 40 -4.46 -8.30 -7.03
N ALA A 41 -4.19 -9.39 -7.75
CA ALA A 41 -3.47 -9.37 -9.02
C ALA A 41 -4.15 -8.49 -10.07
N ILE A 42 -5.50 -8.52 -10.13
CA ILE A 42 -6.27 -7.73 -11.09
C ILE A 42 -6.09 -6.25 -10.79
N TRP A 43 -6.23 -5.86 -9.52
CA TRP A 43 -6.01 -4.49 -9.08
C TRP A 43 -4.57 -4.04 -9.32
N GLY A 44 -3.59 -4.90 -9.03
CA GLY A 44 -2.20 -4.63 -9.35
C GLY A 44 -1.98 -4.40 -10.85
N LEU A 45 -2.52 -5.27 -11.72
CA LEU A 45 -2.39 -5.10 -13.17
C LEU A 45 -3.09 -3.83 -13.68
N LEU A 46 -4.23 -3.46 -13.08
CA LEU A 46 -4.87 -2.18 -13.37
C LEU A 46 -3.97 -0.99 -12.98
N THR A 47 -3.19 -1.07 -11.88
CA THR A 47 -2.22 -0.01 -11.58
C THR A 47 -1.14 0.16 -12.64
N GLN A 48 -0.81 -0.91 -13.37
CA GLN A 48 0.19 -0.87 -14.44
C GLN A 48 -0.42 -0.33 -15.74
N ALA A 49 -1.68 -0.67 -16.03
CA ALA A 49 -2.37 -0.23 -17.24
C ALA A 49 -2.92 1.20 -17.15
N MET A 50 -3.42 1.60 -15.98
CA MET A 50 -4.14 2.87 -15.78
C MET A 50 -3.43 3.85 -14.85
N SER A 51 -2.39 3.41 -14.12
CA SER A 51 -1.74 4.12 -13.00
C SER A 51 -2.33 3.84 -11.60
N VAL A 52 -1.55 4.10 -10.55
CA VAL A 52 -1.94 3.90 -9.15
C VAL A 52 -3.03 4.90 -8.74
N GLY A 53 -2.86 6.17 -9.10
CA GLY A 53 -3.75 7.28 -8.83
C GLY A 53 -5.12 7.17 -9.48
N ALA A 54 -5.24 6.48 -10.62
CA ALA A 54 -6.54 6.13 -11.20
C ALA A 54 -7.15 4.89 -10.54
N THR A 55 -6.34 3.86 -10.27
CA THR A 55 -6.81 2.54 -9.81
C THR A 55 -7.21 2.54 -8.33
N MET A 56 -6.41 3.16 -7.46
CA MET A 56 -6.62 3.10 -6.01
C MET A 56 -7.94 3.75 -5.53
N PRO A 57 -8.38 4.91 -6.06
CA PRO A 57 -9.71 5.44 -5.73
C PRO A 57 -10.84 4.45 -6.05
N ILE A 58 -10.76 3.76 -7.21
CA ILE A 58 -11.74 2.77 -7.63
C ILE A 58 -11.69 1.54 -6.72
N TYR A 59 -10.49 1.02 -6.45
CA TYR A 59 -10.28 -0.08 -5.50
C TYR A 59 -10.93 0.23 -4.14
N TRP A 60 -10.64 1.42 -3.59
CA TRP A 60 -11.17 1.81 -2.30
C TRP A 60 -12.68 2.03 -2.29
N LEU A 61 -13.24 2.56 -3.36
CA LEU A 61 -14.69 2.65 -3.52
C LEU A 61 -15.32 1.26 -3.51
N VAL A 62 -14.78 0.30 -4.27
CA VAL A 62 -15.25 -1.09 -4.27
C VAL A 62 -15.10 -1.72 -2.89
N PHE A 63 -13.98 -1.48 -2.20
CA PHE A 63 -13.74 -1.96 -0.85
C PHE A 63 -14.80 -1.45 0.14
N ILE A 64 -15.07 -0.13 0.15
CA ILE A 64 -16.04 0.51 1.04
C ILE A 64 -17.46 0.00 0.75
N LEU A 65 -17.87 -0.02 -0.52
CA LEU A 65 -19.21 -0.47 -0.92
C LEU A 65 -19.42 -1.98 -0.68
N SER A 66 -18.38 -2.79 -0.83
CA SER A 66 -18.42 -4.22 -0.50
C SER A 66 -18.62 -4.46 0.99
N ARG A 67 -18.05 -3.60 1.83
CA ARG A 67 -18.08 -3.73 3.29
C ARG A 67 -19.43 -3.32 3.90
N GLY A 68 -20.14 -2.39 3.26
CA GLY A 68 -21.47 -1.92 3.67
C GLY A 68 -22.57 -2.99 3.70
N ARG A 69 -22.37 -4.15 3.05
CA ARG A 69 -23.35 -5.26 3.04
C ARG A 69 -23.16 -6.29 4.15
N GLY A 70 -22.08 -6.24 4.94
CA GLY A 70 -21.70 -7.32 5.87
C GLY A 70 -21.38 -6.92 7.31
N LEU A 71 -21.27 -5.63 7.61
CA LEU A 71 -21.02 -5.08 8.95
C LEU A 71 -22.21 -4.22 9.40
N SER A 72 -23.40 -4.82 9.41
CA SER A 72 -24.50 -4.21 10.15
C SER A 72 -24.03 -4.00 11.60
N LYS A 73 -24.05 -2.74 12.02
CA LYS A 73 -23.88 -2.30 13.41
C LYS A 73 -24.97 -2.98 14.23
N GLY A 74 -24.72 -4.19 14.72
CA GLY A 74 -25.73 -4.96 15.42
C GLY A 74 -25.14 -6.22 16.05
N ALA A 75 -25.15 -6.23 17.37
CA ALA A 75 -24.83 -7.33 18.26
C ALA A 75 -25.24 -8.72 17.73
N GLY A 76 -24.35 -9.71 17.83
CA GLY A 76 -24.75 -11.12 17.90
C GLY A 76 -24.09 -12.12 16.95
N SER A 77 -23.23 -11.72 16.01
CA SER A 77 -22.53 -12.69 15.14
C SER A 77 -21.10 -12.95 15.63
N THR A 78 -20.93 -14.00 16.42
CA THR A 78 -19.67 -14.58 16.95
C THR A 78 -18.69 -15.12 15.90
N ASN A 79 -18.82 -14.75 14.62
CA ASN A 79 -18.09 -15.40 13.53
C ASN A 79 -17.00 -14.48 12.97
N THR A 80 -15.73 -14.81 13.27
CA THR A 80 -14.47 -14.84 12.46
C THR A 80 -14.31 -13.98 11.19
N ARG A 81 -15.22 -13.09 10.84
CA ARG A 81 -15.17 -12.26 9.63
C ARG A 81 -14.01 -11.30 9.75
N GLY A 82 -13.13 -11.34 8.76
CA GLY A 82 -11.92 -10.55 8.73
C GLY A 82 -10.71 -11.21 9.36
N THR A 83 -10.75 -12.47 9.83
CA THR A 83 -9.53 -13.18 10.20
C THR A 83 -8.67 -13.51 8.99
N ILE A 84 -7.37 -13.67 9.25
CA ILE A 84 -6.38 -14.14 8.27
C ILE A 84 -5.65 -15.29 8.93
N THR A 85 -5.55 -16.42 8.25
CA THR A 85 -4.80 -17.56 8.76
C THR A 85 -3.30 -17.31 8.68
N GLN A 86 -2.52 -17.96 9.54
CA GLN A 86 -1.06 -17.90 9.51
C GLN A 86 -0.49 -18.28 8.13
N ALA A 87 -1.11 -19.27 7.47
CA ALA A 87 -0.74 -19.69 6.13
C ALA A 87 -0.79 -18.55 5.11
N HIS A 88 -1.93 -17.83 5.08
CA HIS A 88 -2.09 -16.70 4.17
C HIS A 88 -1.19 -15.54 4.57
N ALA A 89 -1.00 -15.26 5.86
CA ALA A 89 -0.11 -14.21 6.30
C ALA A 89 1.35 -14.44 5.87
N GLU A 90 1.87 -15.65 6.05
CA GLU A 90 3.21 -16.06 5.59
C GLU A 90 3.32 -15.99 4.06
N ALA A 91 2.29 -16.48 3.36
CA ALA A 91 2.24 -16.43 1.90
C ALA A 91 2.21 -14.98 1.37
N ILE A 92 1.52 -14.05 2.05
CA ILE A 92 1.50 -12.64 1.67
C ILE A 92 2.89 -12.04 1.82
N VAL A 93 3.56 -12.28 2.96
CA VAL A 93 4.93 -11.82 3.18
C VAL A 93 5.84 -12.35 2.08
N PHE A 94 5.82 -13.67 1.84
CA PHE A 94 6.64 -14.28 0.80
C PHE A 94 6.33 -13.73 -0.60
N GLY A 95 5.05 -13.62 -0.96
CA GLY A 95 4.60 -13.10 -2.23
C GLY A 95 5.04 -11.66 -2.47
N VAL A 96 4.91 -10.79 -1.47
CA VAL A 96 5.33 -9.38 -1.57
C VAL A 96 6.86 -9.27 -1.67
N LEU A 97 7.61 -10.01 -0.86
CA LEU A 97 9.08 -9.99 -0.89
C LEU A 97 9.61 -10.44 -2.28
N ILE A 98 9.17 -11.60 -2.75
CA ILE A 98 9.68 -12.21 -3.98
C ILE A 98 9.09 -11.57 -5.23
N GLY A 99 7.80 -11.27 -5.22
CA GLY A 99 7.07 -10.80 -6.40
C GLY A 99 7.08 -9.29 -6.59
N ALA A 100 7.26 -8.49 -5.54
CA ALA A 100 7.25 -7.03 -5.64
C ALA A 100 8.59 -6.40 -5.26
N ILE A 101 9.14 -6.72 -4.09
CA ILE A 101 10.34 -6.03 -3.57
C ILE A 101 11.57 -6.37 -4.40
N VAL A 102 11.90 -7.66 -4.56
CA VAL A 102 13.10 -8.07 -5.32
C VAL A 102 13.07 -7.50 -6.75
N PRO A 103 11.98 -7.65 -7.53
CA PRO A 103 11.93 -7.08 -8.87
C PRO A 103 12.06 -5.55 -8.90
N SER A 104 11.47 -4.84 -7.93
CA SER A 104 11.55 -3.37 -7.88
C SER A 104 12.97 -2.87 -7.56
N ILE A 105 13.70 -3.58 -6.69
CA ILE A 105 15.11 -3.30 -6.42
C ILE A 105 15.95 -3.60 -7.67
N SER A 106 15.72 -4.73 -8.33
CA SER A 106 16.42 -5.08 -9.58
C SER A 106 16.21 -4.04 -10.67
N MET A 107 14.99 -3.52 -10.82
CA MET A 107 14.68 -2.45 -11.77
C MET A 107 15.53 -1.20 -11.52
N LEU A 108 15.67 -0.77 -10.26
CA LEU A 108 16.44 0.42 -9.90
C LEU A 108 17.95 0.23 -10.06
N ILE A 109 18.47 -0.96 -9.72
CA ILE A 109 19.92 -1.23 -9.77
C ILE A 109 20.39 -1.46 -11.21
N LEU A 110 19.64 -2.25 -11.98
CA LEU A 110 20.06 -2.65 -13.33
C LEU A 110 19.85 -1.52 -14.34
N ASN A 111 18.88 -0.63 -14.11
CA ASN A 111 18.56 0.51 -14.99
C ASN A 111 18.45 0.08 -16.48
N ASP A 112 17.85 -1.09 -16.69
CA ASP A 112 17.72 -1.71 -18.00
C ASP A 112 16.24 -1.71 -18.43
N PRO A 113 15.92 -1.25 -19.66
CA PRO A 113 14.55 -1.14 -20.12
C PRO A 113 13.87 -2.51 -20.31
N THR A 114 14.62 -3.55 -20.68
CA THR A 114 14.10 -4.91 -20.81
C THR A 114 13.75 -5.50 -19.45
N ILE A 115 14.61 -5.31 -18.44
CA ILE A 115 14.31 -5.70 -17.06
C ILE A 115 13.08 -4.96 -16.54
N THR A 116 12.97 -3.66 -16.83
CA THR A 116 11.82 -2.84 -16.44
C THR A 116 10.53 -3.31 -17.11
N ALA A 117 10.59 -3.77 -18.36
CA ALA A 117 9.44 -4.34 -19.06
C ALA A 117 9.02 -5.69 -18.46
N ILE A 118 9.98 -6.56 -18.13
CA ILE A 118 9.74 -7.83 -17.43
C ILE A 118 9.13 -7.57 -16.04
N TRP A 119 9.48 -6.47 -15.40
CA TRP A 119 8.91 -6.09 -14.10
C TRP A 119 7.42 -5.70 -14.17
N GLN A 120 6.92 -5.14 -15.27
CA GLN A 120 5.55 -4.62 -15.36
C GLN A 120 4.47 -5.59 -14.83
N PRO A 121 4.44 -6.88 -15.20
CA PRO A 121 3.47 -7.83 -14.64
C PRO A 121 3.78 -8.32 -13.20
N TYR A 122 4.52 -7.56 -12.37
CA TYR A 122 4.85 -7.96 -10.99
C TYR A 122 3.67 -8.44 -10.12
N PRO A 123 2.42 -7.96 -10.27
CA PRO A 123 1.29 -8.48 -9.49
C PRO A 123 1.02 -9.97 -9.76
N ILE A 124 1.37 -10.46 -10.96
CA ILE A 124 1.33 -11.89 -11.30
C ILE A 124 2.42 -12.63 -10.52
N TYR A 125 3.64 -12.08 -10.44
CA TYR A 125 4.73 -12.69 -9.68
C TYR A 125 4.40 -12.79 -8.18
N VAL A 126 3.81 -11.73 -7.61
CA VAL A 126 3.31 -11.74 -6.21
C VAL A 126 2.30 -12.86 -6.01
N SER A 127 1.33 -12.99 -6.92
CA SER A 127 0.26 -13.99 -6.83
C SER A 127 0.78 -15.40 -7.01
N LEU A 128 1.71 -15.60 -7.94
CA LEU A 128 2.36 -16.89 -8.17
C LEU A 128 3.22 -17.30 -6.98
N ALA A 129 4.04 -16.40 -6.44
CA ALA A 129 4.86 -16.66 -5.26
C ALA A 129 3.98 -16.96 -4.02
N HIS A 130 2.89 -16.20 -3.82
CA HIS A 130 1.89 -16.48 -2.78
C HIS A 130 1.27 -17.88 -2.95
N ALA A 131 0.85 -18.26 -4.16
CA ALA A 131 0.28 -19.57 -4.44
C ALA A 131 1.30 -20.71 -4.24
N LEU A 132 2.53 -20.53 -4.71
CA LEU A 132 3.62 -21.50 -4.52
C LEU A 132 3.93 -21.69 -3.04
N HIS A 133 3.96 -20.62 -2.25
CA HIS A 133 4.16 -20.72 -0.80
C HIS A 133 3.06 -21.58 -0.16
N LEU A 134 1.79 -21.33 -0.48
CA LEU A 134 0.67 -22.12 0.04
C LEU A 134 0.72 -23.57 -0.42
N PHE A 135 1.17 -23.83 -1.65
CA PHE A 135 1.29 -25.18 -2.20
C PHE A 135 2.34 -26.03 -1.46
N PHE A 136 3.49 -25.44 -1.11
CA PHE A 136 4.57 -26.15 -0.41
C PHE A 136 4.44 -26.14 1.11
N ARG A 137 3.59 -25.27 1.67
CA ARG A 137 3.36 -25.19 3.11
C ARG A 137 2.59 -26.43 3.60
N PRO A 138 3.07 -27.16 4.62
CA PRO A 138 2.35 -28.28 5.18
C PRO A 138 0.95 -27.86 5.68
N PRO A 139 -0.10 -28.67 5.42
CA PRO A 139 -1.43 -28.39 5.93
C PRO A 139 -1.43 -28.44 7.47
N SER A 140 -2.07 -27.47 8.12
CA SER A 140 -2.27 -27.49 9.57
C SER A 140 -3.68 -27.97 9.89
N GLN A 141 -3.81 -28.92 10.81
CA GLN A 141 -5.10 -29.36 11.35
C GLN A 141 -5.75 -28.29 12.24
N HIS A 142 -4.95 -27.37 12.80
CA HIS A 142 -5.41 -26.27 13.64
C HIS A 142 -4.99 -24.95 12.99
N PRO A 143 -5.89 -24.28 12.23
CA PRO A 143 -5.59 -22.99 11.64
C PRO A 143 -5.21 -21.97 12.72
N GLN A 144 -3.97 -21.50 12.67
CA GLN A 144 -3.46 -20.46 13.56
C GLN A 144 -3.81 -19.08 12.99
N SER A 145 -3.93 -18.08 13.87
CA SER A 145 -4.14 -16.69 13.47
C SER A 145 -2.85 -16.09 12.89
N GLY A 146 -2.96 -15.49 11.70
CA GLY A 146 -1.88 -14.77 11.02
C GLY A 146 -1.63 -13.36 11.54
N TYR A 147 -2.33 -12.93 12.60
CA TYR A 147 -2.30 -11.56 13.08
C TYR A 147 -0.89 -11.04 13.36
N LEU A 148 -0.08 -11.79 14.12
CA LEU A 148 1.24 -11.32 14.51
C LEU A 148 2.12 -11.11 13.27
N THR A 149 2.04 -12.01 12.29
CA THR A 149 2.76 -11.91 11.02
C THR A 149 2.31 -10.68 10.22
N ILE A 150 1.00 -10.44 10.08
CA ILE A 150 0.49 -9.25 9.37
C ILE A 150 0.89 -7.96 10.09
N ARG A 151 0.85 -7.94 11.43
CA ARG A 151 1.27 -6.78 12.23
C ARG A 151 2.77 -6.49 12.05
N THR A 152 3.60 -7.54 12.04
CA THR A 152 5.04 -7.43 11.77
C THR A 152 5.29 -6.93 10.35
N LEU A 153 4.54 -7.41 9.36
CA LEU A 153 4.62 -6.91 7.97
C LEU A 153 4.30 -5.42 7.91
N TYR A 154 3.19 -4.97 8.49
CA TYR A 154 2.82 -3.55 8.51
C TYR A 154 3.84 -2.68 9.25
N LEU A 155 4.38 -3.16 10.37
CA LEU A 155 5.43 -2.46 11.10
C LEU A 155 6.72 -2.37 10.27
N GLY A 156 7.09 -3.43 9.55
CA GLY A 156 8.20 -3.42 8.61
C GLY A 156 8.01 -2.40 7.49
N CYS A 157 6.83 -2.38 6.85
CA CYS A 157 6.49 -1.38 5.83
C CYS A 157 6.51 0.05 6.39
N PHE A 158 6.02 0.26 7.62
CA PHE A 158 6.11 1.55 8.31
C PHE A 158 7.57 2.00 8.47
N ILE A 159 8.43 1.13 8.99
CA ILE A 159 9.85 1.43 9.24
C ILE A 159 10.58 1.75 7.92
N ILE A 160 10.37 0.94 6.87
CA ILE A 160 11.03 1.18 5.58
C ILE A 160 10.53 2.49 4.96
N ALA A 161 9.21 2.71 4.86
CA ALA A 161 8.64 3.91 4.26
C ALA A 161 9.06 5.19 5.01
N SER A 162 9.07 5.13 6.35
CA SER A 162 9.53 6.26 7.18
C SER A 162 11.02 6.52 7.00
N SER A 163 11.84 5.47 6.93
CA SER A 163 13.28 5.60 6.69
C SER A 163 13.57 6.26 5.34
N VAL A 164 12.89 5.82 4.27
CA VAL A 164 12.99 6.43 2.93
C VAL A 164 12.53 7.89 2.96
N HIS A 165 11.46 8.20 3.67
CA HIS A 165 10.99 9.58 3.79
C HIS A 165 11.98 10.46 4.53
N ILE A 166 12.46 10.03 5.69
CA ILE A 166 13.43 10.76 6.50
C ILE A 166 14.72 10.98 5.69
N SER A 167 15.26 9.94 5.05
CA SER A 167 16.51 10.05 4.29
C SER A 167 16.39 10.98 3.08
N THR A 168 15.19 11.14 2.51
CA THR A 168 14.99 11.93 1.29
C THR A 168 14.56 13.36 1.61
N ILE A 169 13.65 13.55 2.56
CA ILE A 169 12.96 14.83 2.80
C ILE A 169 13.59 15.64 3.93
N TRP A 170 14.08 15.00 5.00
CA TRP A 170 14.68 15.76 6.10
C TRP A 170 15.93 16.56 5.71
N PRO A 171 16.80 16.10 4.80
CA PRO A 171 17.92 16.92 4.32
C PRO A 171 17.47 18.22 3.64
N ILE A 172 16.30 18.23 3.01
CA ILE A 172 15.74 19.38 2.29
C ILE A 172 14.57 20.06 3.02
N LYS A 173 14.33 19.74 4.30
CA LYS A 173 13.14 20.20 5.04
C LYS A 173 12.99 21.72 5.13
N ASN A 174 14.12 22.44 5.05
CA ASN A 174 14.16 23.91 5.08
C ASN A 174 14.11 24.54 3.68
N ASP A 175 14.17 23.73 2.62
CA ASP A 175 14.06 24.17 1.23
C ASP A 175 12.67 23.84 0.68
N LEU A 176 11.73 24.75 0.91
CA LEU A 176 10.36 24.60 0.44
C LEU A 176 10.28 24.48 -1.09
N ALA A 177 11.20 25.10 -1.83
CA ALA A 177 11.21 25.01 -3.29
C ALA A 177 11.59 23.59 -3.76
N ALA A 178 12.57 22.96 -3.12
CA ALA A 178 12.95 21.57 -3.38
C ALA A 178 11.83 20.58 -3.03
N ILE A 179 11.14 20.77 -1.89
CA ILE A 179 10.01 19.92 -1.52
C ILE A 179 8.86 20.08 -2.53
N LYS A 180 8.55 21.32 -2.93
CA LYS A 180 7.52 21.59 -3.94
C LYS A 180 7.89 20.99 -5.29
N SER A 181 9.14 21.13 -5.73
CA SER A 181 9.60 20.56 -7.00
C SER A 181 9.57 19.03 -7.00
N MET A 182 9.68 18.40 -5.82
CA MET A 182 9.56 16.96 -5.67
C MET A 182 8.11 16.46 -5.68
N PHE A 183 7.17 17.14 -4.99
CA PHE A 183 5.83 16.59 -4.77
C PHE A 183 4.67 17.31 -5.44
N LEU A 184 4.80 18.58 -5.77
CA LEU A 184 3.71 19.31 -6.42
C LEU A 184 3.74 19.01 -7.92
N PRO A 185 2.68 18.35 -8.46
CA PRO A 185 2.54 18.22 -9.90
C PRO A 185 2.14 19.57 -10.51
N SER A 186 2.38 19.69 -11.81
CA SER A 186 2.03 20.87 -12.58
C SER A 186 0.52 20.90 -12.82
N LEU A 187 -0.09 22.07 -12.60
CA LEU A 187 -1.52 22.30 -12.89
C LEU A 187 -1.77 22.73 -14.34
N ILE A 188 -0.69 23.04 -15.06
CA ILE A 188 -0.71 23.48 -16.46
C ILE A 188 0.11 22.44 -17.24
N PRO A 189 -0.32 22.04 -18.45
CA PRO A 189 0.47 21.15 -19.28
C PRO A 189 1.91 21.64 -19.44
N LEU A 190 2.87 20.75 -19.18
CA LEU A 190 4.27 21.07 -19.35
C LEU A 190 4.60 21.24 -20.83
N ASN A 191 5.05 22.43 -21.22
CA ASN A 191 5.56 22.70 -22.57
C ASN A 191 7.05 22.33 -22.67
N VAL A 192 7.39 21.08 -22.35
CA VAL A 192 8.76 20.54 -22.42
C VAL A 192 8.77 19.32 -23.32
N SER A 193 9.82 19.16 -24.15
CA SER A 193 10.00 17.98 -25.01
C SER A 193 10.68 16.81 -24.29
N ASP A 194 11.22 17.05 -23.09
CA ASP A 194 11.87 16.02 -22.28
C ASP A 194 10.85 15.06 -21.68
N VAL A 195 10.83 13.83 -22.20
CA VAL A 195 9.95 12.75 -21.75
C VAL A 195 10.14 12.45 -20.26
N SER A 196 11.36 12.56 -19.72
CA SER A 196 11.63 12.27 -18.31
C SER A 196 10.94 13.24 -17.37
N LEU A 197 10.85 14.52 -17.76
CA LEU A 197 10.15 15.55 -16.99
C LEU A 197 8.62 15.39 -17.10
N GLN A 198 8.11 15.01 -18.26
CA GLN A 198 6.70 14.67 -18.44
C GLN A 198 6.31 13.45 -17.59
N THR A 199 7.14 12.40 -17.59
CA THR A 199 6.94 11.20 -16.76
C THR A 199 7.00 11.54 -15.27
N LEU A 200 7.95 12.38 -14.85
CA LEU A 200 8.01 12.85 -13.46
C LEU A 200 6.71 13.56 -13.06
N ASP A 201 6.19 14.47 -13.89
CA ASP A 201 4.96 15.19 -13.59
C ASP A 201 3.74 14.27 -13.49
N PHE A 202 3.65 13.30 -14.39
CA PHE A 202 2.65 12.23 -14.32
C PHE A 202 2.77 11.43 -13.02
N LEU A 203 3.97 10.99 -12.65
CA LEU A 203 4.19 10.21 -11.43
C LEU A 203 3.88 11.00 -10.16
N LYS A 204 4.03 12.33 -10.15
CA LYS A 204 3.58 13.18 -9.04
C LYS A 204 2.06 13.19 -8.90
N TRP A 205 1.33 13.33 -10.00
CA TRP A 205 -0.13 13.19 -10.00
C TRP A 205 -0.53 11.81 -9.49
N ASP A 206 0.16 10.77 -9.98
CA ASP A 206 -0.10 9.39 -9.61
C ASP A 206 0.09 9.14 -8.11
N PHE A 207 1.18 9.66 -7.56
CA PHE A 207 1.50 9.66 -6.14
C PHE A 207 0.43 10.36 -5.31
N VAL A 208 0.08 11.61 -5.67
CA VAL A 208 -0.86 12.42 -4.90
C VAL A 208 -2.24 11.76 -4.88
N LEU A 209 -2.78 11.39 -6.04
CA LEU A 209 -4.10 10.78 -6.15
C LEU A 209 -4.14 9.40 -5.46
N GLY A 210 -3.09 8.59 -5.61
CA GLY A 210 -2.99 7.28 -4.98
C GLY A 210 -2.98 7.36 -3.46
N PHE A 211 -2.12 8.20 -2.89
CA PHE A 211 -2.00 8.33 -1.44
C PHE A 211 -3.17 9.07 -0.80
N VAL A 212 -3.65 10.16 -1.40
CA VAL A 212 -4.79 10.90 -0.85
C VAL A 212 -6.04 10.03 -0.85
N SER A 213 -6.33 9.33 -1.94
CA SER A 213 -7.48 8.41 -1.98
C SER A 213 -7.35 7.29 -0.94
N THR A 214 -6.14 6.75 -0.76
CA THR A 214 -5.88 5.73 0.26
C THR A 214 -6.04 6.27 1.68
N ALA A 215 -5.48 7.44 1.98
CA ALA A 215 -5.64 8.08 3.28
C ALA A 215 -7.12 8.34 3.59
N LEU A 216 -7.87 8.93 2.65
CA LEU A 216 -9.30 9.17 2.77
C LEU A 216 -10.09 7.87 2.97
N ALA A 217 -9.79 6.83 2.21
CA ALA A 217 -10.45 5.55 2.35
C ALA A 217 -10.22 4.91 3.71
N THR A 218 -9.00 5.03 4.25
CA THR A 218 -8.69 4.50 5.59
C THR A 218 -9.41 5.24 6.70
N LEU A 219 -9.84 6.51 6.51
CA LEU A 219 -10.72 7.20 7.47
C LEU A 219 -12.04 6.45 7.70
N TRP A 220 -12.47 5.64 6.71
CA TRP A 220 -13.62 4.75 6.85
C TRP A 220 -13.42 3.61 7.87
N PHE A 221 -12.20 3.44 8.40
CA PHE A 221 -11.94 2.48 9.48
C PHE A 221 -12.38 2.99 10.85
N ALA A 222 -12.62 4.30 11.00
CA ALA A 222 -13.12 4.87 12.24
C ALA A 222 -14.52 4.34 12.57
N GLN A 223 -14.73 3.91 13.81
CA GLN A 223 -16.03 3.42 14.28
C GLN A 223 -16.92 4.55 14.82
N ASP A 224 -16.31 5.67 15.18
CA ASP A 224 -16.95 6.85 15.77
C ASP A 224 -16.19 8.13 15.39
N TRP A 225 -16.79 9.28 15.69
CA TRP A 225 -16.23 10.60 15.36
C TRP A 225 -14.92 10.92 16.09
N ILE A 226 -14.68 10.35 17.28
CA ILE A 226 -13.45 10.56 18.04
C ILE A 226 -12.29 9.82 17.37
N GLN A 227 -12.51 8.57 16.95
CA GLN A 227 -11.54 7.81 16.15
C GLN A 227 -11.23 8.53 14.84
N LEU A 228 -12.25 9.02 14.13
CA LEU A 228 -12.07 9.77 12.90
C LEU A 228 -11.18 11.00 13.12
N PHE A 229 -11.49 11.80 14.16
CA PHE A 229 -10.70 12.98 14.51
C PHE A 229 -9.24 12.62 14.83
N LYS A 230 -9.01 11.56 15.62
CA LYS A 230 -7.65 11.07 15.92
C LYS A 230 -6.88 10.68 14.65
N MET A 231 -7.54 10.05 13.68
CA MET A 231 -6.92 9.66 12.41
C MET A 231 -6.58 10.87 11.54
N VAL A 232 -7.44 11.89 11.51
CA VAL A 232 -7.16 13.15 10.81
C VAL A 232 -5.96 13.86 11.44
N VAL A 233 -5.95 13.99 12.78
CA VAL A 233 -4.82 14.57 13.51
C VAL A 233 -3.53 13.77 13.25
N TRP A 234 -3.62 12.43 13.25
CA TRP A 234 -2.49 11.57 12.90
C TRP A 234 -1.96 11.86 11.51
N TYR A 235 -2.80 11.92 10.47
CA TYR A 235 -2.33 12.22 9.11
C TYR A 235 -1.66 13.58 9.01
N THR A 236 -2.26 14.63 9.61
CA THR A 236 -1.70 15.99 9.62
C THR A 236 -0.30 16.03 10.22
N MET A 237 -0.06 15.26 11.29
CA MET A 237 1.24 15.24 11.97
C MET A 237 2.23 14.24 11.36
N ALA A 238 1.77 13.05 10.98
CA ALA A 238 2.62 11.94 10.53
C ALA A 238 3.12 12.14 9.10
N ILE A 239 2.32 12.70 8.18
CA ILE A 239 2.73 12.87 6.79
C ILE A 239 4.00 13.74 6.67
N PRO A 240 4.10 14.91 7.33
CA PRO A 240 5.34 15.72 7.30
C PRO A 240 6.53 15.08 8.03
N LEU A 241 6.28 14.21 9.02
CA LEU A 241 7.33 13.63 9.86
C LEU A 241 7.92 12.34 9.27
N VAL A 242 7.04 11.43 8.83
CA VAL A 242 7.38 10.07 8.42
C VAL A 242 6.89 9.71 7.01
N GLY A 243 6.22 10.63 6.33
CA GLY A 243 5.74 10.43 4.96
C GLY A 243 4.39 9.71 4.88
N PHE A 244 3.78 9.79 3.69
CA PHE A 244 2.45 9.22 3.41
C PHE A 244 2.39 7.70 3.61
N GLY A 245 3.35 6.95 3.07
CA GLY A 245 3.37 5.50 3.16
C GLY A 245 3.35 5.00 4.61
N ALA A 246 4.22 5.56 5.45
CA ALA A 246 4.27 5.24 6.87
C ALA A 246 3.00 5.70 7.61
N ALA A 247 2.48 6.90 7.32
CA ALA A 247 1.25 7.38 7.96
C ALA A 247 0.06 6.43 7.72
N VAL A 248 -0.11 5.95 6.48
CA VAL A 248 -1.15 4.97 6.11
C VAL A 248 -0.92 3.63 6.83
N MET A 249 0.31 3.11 6.84
CA MET A 249 0.63 1.87 7.57
C MET A 249 0.36 2.00 9.07
N GLY A 250 0.61 3.16 9.68
CA GLY A 250 0.29 3.43 11.09
C GLY A 250 -1.21 3.32 11.38
N VAL A 251 -2.05 3.89 10.51
CA VAL A 251 -3.51 3.77 10.61
C VAL A 251 -3.96 2.31 10.50
N VAL A 252 -3.42 1.57 9.53
CA VAL A 252 -3.80 0.17 9.33
C VAL A 252 -3.32 -0.70 10.49
N LEU A 253 -2.12 -0.45 11.02
CA LEU A 253 -1.59 -1.12 12.20
C LEU A 253 -2.48 -0.90 13.42
N TRP A 254 -2.96 0.34 13.63
CA TRP A 254 -3.94 0.68 14.66
C TRP A 254 -5.25 -0.09 14.45
N ARG A 255 -5.78 -0.13 13.21
CA ARG A 255 -7.01 -0.88 12.87
C ARG A 255 -6.91 -2.36 13.24
N GLU A 256 -5.78 -3.02 12.97
CA GLU A 256 -5.62 -4.46 13.27
C GLU A 256 -5.82 -4.79 14.76
N GLN A 257 -5.53 -3.86 15.67
CA GLN A 257 -5.72 -4.08 17.11
C GLN A 257 -7.21 -4.25 17.47
N PHE A 258 -8.12 -3.55 16.79
CA PHE A 258 -9.55 -3.62 17.08
C PHE A 258 -10.23 -4.86 16.52
N LEU A 259 -9.70 -5.39 15.41
CA LEU A 259 -10.25 -6.59 14.77
C LEU A 259 -10.11 -7.82 15.68
N ILE A 260 -9.12 -7.87 16.57
CA ILE A 260 -8.95 -8.97 17.54
C ILE A 260 -9.88 -8.85 18.74
N ASN A 261 -10.08 -7.64 19.26
CA ASN A 261 -10.88 -7.45 20.47
C ASN A 261 -12.35 -7.88 20.28
N HIS A 262 -12.79 -8.05 19.03
CA HIS A 262 -14.10 -8.60 18.67
C HIS A 262 -14.12 -10.14 18.58
N ILE A 263 -12.98 -10.83 18.55
CA ILE A 263 -12.89 -12.30 18.49
C ILE A 263 -12.88 -12.92 19.90
N HIS A 264 -12.43 -12.17 20.91
CA HIS A 264 -12.31 -12.66 22.29
C HIS A 264 -13.43 -12.18 23.24
N ARG A 265 -14.52 -11.60 22.72
CA ARG A 265 -15.74 -11.26 23.47
C ARG A 265 -16.88 -12.13 23.00
#